data_AF-A0A7C1DWG7-F1
#
_entry.id   AF-A0A7C1DWG7-F1
#
_cell.length_a   1.000
_cell.length_b   1.000
_cell.length_c   1.000
_cell.angle_alpha   90.00
_cell.angle_beta   90.00
_cell.angle_gamma   90.00
#
_symmetry.space_group_name_H-M   'P 1'
#
loop_
_entity.id
_entity.type
_entity.pdbx_description
1 polymer ?
#
loop_
_entity_poly.entity_id
_entity_poly.type
_entity_poly.pdbx_seq_one_letter_code
_entity_poly.pdbx_strand_id
1 'polypeptide(L)'
;MHLEKYSNSLKPKFRGSPEIWDMVIFGSSVKGGLAPKDVDVLVVCSDEVRVSEVKRKFDDLPEEVQVQVVKLGDLLNTHTLLKQAVIHEGFSLKFNVPMRQVLGFESHTLFTFSLNGLTQNEKVKFQYALYGRNSQNGVLKDNGGRQVAPGAILVPVGREGELEDFFKNWRTVYAKERWMTGIK
;
A
#
# COMPACT_ATOMS: atom_id res chain seq x y z
N MET A 1 9.85 7.93 10.84
CA MET A 1 10.20 9.22 11.46
C MET A 1 9.19 10.33 11.16
N HIS A 2 8.76 10.60 9.91
CA HIS A 2 7.80 11.69 9.63
C HIS A 2 6.34 11.38 10.04
N LEU A 3 5.82 10.19 9.73
CA LEU A 3 4.45 9.79 10.10
C LEU A 3 4.18 9.90 11.60
N GLU A 4 5.15 9.55 12.45
CA GLU A 4 5.01 9.62 13.92
C GLU A 4 4.86 11.06 14.43
N LYS A 5 5.62 12.00 13.85
CA LYS A 5 5.55 13.44 14.20
C LYS A 5 4.12 13.97 14.03
N TYR A 6 3.49 13.72 12.88
CA TYR A 6 2.15 14.23 12.57
C TYR A 6 1.04 13.38 13.22
N SER A 7 1.24 12.08 13.39
CA SER A 7 0.31 11.21 14.11
C SER A 7 0.03 11.73 15.53
N ASN A 8 1.07 12.19 16.23
CA ASN A 8 0.96 12.66 17.61
C ASN A 8 0.22 14.00 17.75
N SER A 9 0.28 14.89 16.76
CA SER A 9 -0.46 16.16 16.77
C SER A 9 -1.92 16.02 16.31
N LEU A 10 -2.21 15.05 15.43
CA LEU A 10 -3.54 14.85 14.85
C LEU A 10 -4.44 13.93 15.70
N LYS A 11 -3.88 12.90 16.35
CA LYS A 11 -4.63 11.93 17.18
C LYS A 11 -5.46 12.57 18.31
N PRO A 12 -5.01 13.63 19.02
CA PRO A 12 -5.83 14.30 20.03
C PRO A 12 -7.13 14.91 19.48
N LYS A 13 -7.08 15.51 18.27
CA LYS A 13 -8.26 16.12 17.61
C LYS A 13 -9.29 15.08 17.14
N PHE A 14 -8.83 13.88 16.84
CA PHE A 14 -9.66 12.72 16.51
C PHE A 14 -10.43 12.17 17.72
N ARG A 15 -9.78 12.04 18.89
CA ARG A 15 -10.35 11.36 20.07
C ARG A 15 -11.63 11.97 20.64
N GLY A 16 -11.91 13.24 20.36
CA GLY A 16 -13.10 13.95 20.84
C GLY A 16 -14.24 14.12 19.81
N SER A 17 -14.14 13.49 18.63
CA SER A 17 -15.02 13.78 17.50
C SER A 17 -15.64 12.48 16.95
N PRO A 18 -16.77 11.99 17.50
CA PRO A 18 -17.41 10.74 17.08
C PRO A 18 -17.89 10.77 15.62
N GLU A 19 -18.12 11.94 15.07
CA GLU A 19 -18.47 12.13 13.66
C GLU A 19 -17.30 11.88 12.69
N ILE A 20 -16.07 11.84 13.17
CA ILE A 20 -14.90 11.52 12.36
C ILE A 20 -14.73 9.99 12.36
N TRP A 21 -14.92 9.39 11.20
CA TRP A 21 -14.76 7.96 11.00
C TRP A 21 -13.29 7.56 11.08
N ASP A 22 -12.41 8.28 10.37
CA ASP A 22 -10.95 8.08 10.38
C ASP A 22 -10.22 9.35 9.89
N MET A 23 -8.93 9.41 10.17
CA MET A 23 -8.00 10.36 9.57
C MET A 23 -6.91 9.56 8.84
N VAL A 24 -6.70 9.84 7.57
CA VAL A 24 -5.75 9.13 6.72
C VAL A 24 -4.65 10.09 6.30
N ILE A 25 -3.39 9.74 6.58
CA ILE A 25 -2.24 10.41 5.96
C ILE A 25 -1.96 9.71 4.63
N PHE A 26 -1.87 10.44 3.54
CA PHE A 26 -1.64 9.88 2.21
C PHE A 26 -0.70 10.77 1.38
N GLY A 27 -0.45 10.40 0.13
CA GLY A 27 0.37 11.19 -0.78
C GLY A 27 1.89 11.03 -0.56
N SER A 28 2.65 11.99 -1.09
CA SER A 28 4.12 11.94 -1.17
C SER A 28 4.81 11.78 0.18
N SER A 29 4.15 12.23 1.26
CA SER A 29 4.59 12.10 2.65
C SER A 29 4.70 10.66 3.15
N VAL A 30 4.00 9.71 2.53
CA VAL A 30 4.08 8.27 2.88
C VAL A 30 5.21 7.56 2.13
N LYS A 31 5.69 8.12 1.01
CA LYS A 31 6.67 7.47 0.10
C LYS A 31 8.13 7.57 0.52
N GLY A 32 8.44 8.09 1.72
CA GLY A 32 9.81 8.09 2.26
C GLY A 32 10.80 9.01 1.53
N GLY A 33 10.31 10.01 0.79
CA GLY A 33 11.18 11.07 0.24
C GLY A 33 11.84 11.87 1.35
N LEU A 34 13.10 12.27 1.14
CA LEU A 34 13.85 13.15 2.04
C LEU A 34 13.06 14.47 2.23
N ALA A 35 12.46 14.64 3.40
CA ALA A 35 11.66 15.79 3.84
C ALA A 35 10.45 16.14 2.93
N PRO A 36 9.28 15.52 3.16
CA PRO A 36 8.04 16.01 2.57
C PRO A 36 7.79 17.45 3.03
N LYS A 37 7.55 18.36 2.08
CA LYS A 37 7.25 19.77 2.38
C LYS A 37 5.84 19.93 2.97
N ASP A 38 4.89 19.14 2.47
CA ASP A 38 3.47 19.20 2.82
C ASP A 38 2.94 17.80 3.17
N VAL A 39 2.08 17.72 4.19
CA VAL A 39 1.42 16.49 4.66
C VAL A 39 -0.05 16.53 4.27
N ASP A 40 -0.44 15.65 3.35
CA ASP A 40 -1.82 15.47 2.96
C ASP A 40 -2.57 14.61 4.00
N VAL A 41 -3.59 15.19 4.60
CA VAL A 41 -4.46 14.54 5.59
C VAL A 41 -5.89 14.54 5.07
N LEU A 42 -6.44 13.33 4.90
CA LEU A 42 -7.85 13.14 4.63
C LEU A 42 -8.58 12.87 5.93
N VAL A 43 -9.56 13.71 6.27
CA VAL A 43 -10.51 13.47 7.34
C VAL A 43 -11.77 12.90 6.72
N VAL A 44 -12.10 11.66 7.09
CA VAL A 44 -13.32 11.00 6.64
C VAL A 44 -14.35 11.15 7.75
N CYS A 45 -15.45 11.86 7.48
CA CYS A 45 -16.53 12.07 8.44
C CYS A 45 -17.83 11.37 8.04
N SER A 46 -18.72 11.24 9.00
CA SER A 46 -20.09 10.76 8.81
C SER A 46 -20.85 11.65 7.80
N ASP A 47 -21.72 11.02 7.03
CA ASP A 47 -22.53 11.69 6.01
C ASP A 47 -23.53 12.70 6.62
N GLU A 48 -23.84 12.58 7.91
CA GLU A 48 -24.78 13.44 8.63
C GLU A 48 -24.20 14.82 8.99
N VAL A 49 -22.87 14.95 9.04
CA VAL A 49 -22.22 16.19 9.50
C VAL A 49 -21.84 17.10 8.34
N ARG A 50 -21.89 18.42 8.58
CA ARG A 50 -21.41 19.39 7.61
C ARG A 50 -19.88 19.40 7.56
N VAL A 51 -19.34 19.26 6.36
CA VAL A 51 -17.90 19.29 6.07
C VAL A 51 -17.22 20.54 6.65
N SER A 52 -17.87 21.70 6.58
CA SER A 52 -17.35 22.96 7.11
C SER A 52 -17.21 22.98 8.64
N GLU A 53 -18.09 22.29 9.36
CA GLU A 53 -18.04 22.19 10.83
C GLU A 53 -16.84 21.34 11.27
N VAL A 54 -16.61 20.23 10.57
CA VAL A 54 -15.44 19.37 10.81
C VAL A 54 -14.15 20.09 10.42
N LYS A 55 -14.14 20.79 9.28
CA LYS A 55 -12.95 21.52 8.79
C LYS A 55 -12.44 22.55 9.80
N ARG A 56 -13.34 23.29 10.46
CA ARG A 56 -12.99 24.28 11.49
C ARG A 56 -12.19 23.73 12.66
N LYS A 57 -12.28 22.43 12.96
CA LYS A 57 -11.52 21.77 14.03
C LYS A 57 -10.02 21.67 13.73
N PHE A 58 -9.63 21.95 12.49
CA PHE A 58 -8.29 21.82 11.97
C PHE A 58 -7.70 23.15 11.47
N ASP A 59 -8.39 24.28 11.67
CA ASP A 59 -7.94 25.61 11.24
C ASP A 59 -6.66 26.08 11.98
N ASP A 60 -6.35 25.49 13.13
CA ASP A 60 -5.18 25.77 13.96
C ASP A 60 -3.95 24.90 13.59
N LEU A 61 -4.06 24.05 12.58
CA LEU A 61 -2.92 23.25 12.11
C LEU A 61 -1.91 24.11 11.33
N PRO A 62 -0.61 23.75 11.36
CA PRO A 62 0.40 24.42 10.54
C PRO A 62 0.06 24.37 9.05
N GLU A 63 0.47 25.39 8.29
CA GLU A 63 0.24 25.47 6.83
C GLU A 63 0.82 24.28 6.06
N GLU A 64 1.87 23.64 6.60
CA GLU A 64 2.47 22.40 6.08
C GLU A 64 1.50 21.20 6.09
N VAL A 65 0.36 21.29 6.78
CA VAL A 65 -0.63 20.21 6.87
C VAL A 65 -1.86 20.55 6.06
N GLN A 66 -1.96 19.95 4.88
CA GLN A 66 -3.12 20.13 4.01
C GLN A 66 -4.24 19.18 4.43
N VAL A 67 -5.29 19.74 5.04
CA VAL A 67 -6.47 18.97 5.45
C VAL A 67 -7.57 19.03 4.39
N GLN A 68 -7.92 17.87 3.85
CA GLN A 68 -9.12 17.66 3.08
C GLN A 68 -10.14 16.91 3.94
N VAL A 69 -11.38 17.42 4.00
CA VAL A 69 -12.48 16.75 4.71
C VAL A 69 -13.48 16.22 3.69
N VAL A 70 -13.81 14.94 3.77
CA VAL A 70 -14.79 14.28 2.90
C VAL A 70 -15.76 13.44 3.71
N LYS A 71 -16.97 13.33 3.18
CA LYS A 71 -17.97 12.39 3.68
C LYS A 71 -17.62 10.96 3.26
N LEU A 72 -17.96 9.98 4.09
CA LEU A 72 -17.70 8.57 3.81
C LEU A 72 -18.40 8.12 2.51
N GLY A 73 -19.66 8.49 2.32
CA GLY A 73 -20.41 8.21 1.10
C GLY A 73 -19.74 8.80 -0.15
N ASP A 74 -19.25 10.03 -0.06
CA ASP A 74 -18.59 10.72 -1.18
C ASP A 74 -17.22 10.11 -1.52
N LEU A 75 -16.45 9.71 -0.51
CA LEU A 75 -15.17 9.02 -0.72
C LEU A 75 -15.36 7.71 -1.47
N LEU A 76 -16.40 6.94 -1.11
CA LEU A 76 -16.66 5.64 -1.71
C LEU A 76 -17.23 5.76 -3.13
N ASN A 77 -18.13 6.72 -3.35
CA ASN A 77 -18.95 6.78 -4.57
C ASN A 77 -18.47 7.81 -5.60
N THR A 78 -17.91 8.94 -5.15
CA THR A 78 -17.73 10.13 -6.01
C THR A 78 -16.27 10.42 -6.34
N HIS A 79 -15.36 10.21 -5.39
CA HIS A 79 -13.97 10.63 -5.53
C HIS A 79 -13.02 9.53 -6.02
N THR A 80 -13.10 9.15 -7.30
CA THR A 80 -12.31 8.04 -7.87
C THR A 80 -10.80 8.15 -7.64
N LEU A 81 -10.18 9.30 -7.93
CA LEU A 81 -8.73 9.48 -7.80
C LEU A 81 -8.26 9.52 -6.34
N LEU A 82 -9.00 10.24 -5.49
CA LEU A 82 -8.71 10.30 -4.05
C LEU A 82 -8.86 8.93 -3.41
N LYS A 83 -9.93 8.20 -3.75
CA LYS A 83 -10.15 6.82 -3.32
C LYS A 83 -8.97 5.93 -3.71
N GLN A 84 -8.48 6.01 -4.95
CA GLN A 84 -7.29 5.26 -5.37
C GLN A 84 -6.06 5.63 -4.54
N ALA A 85 -5.75 6.92 -4.38
CA ALA A 85 -4.61 7.37 -3.60
C ALA A 85 -4.68 6.89 -2.14
N VAL A 86 -5.85 6.99 -1.51
CA VAL A 86 -6.11 6.52 -0.14
C VAL A 86 -5.96 5.01 -0.03
N ILE A 87 -6.51 4.23 -0.95
CA ILE A 87 -6.40 2.76 -0.93
C ILE A 87 -4.94 2.32 -1.08
N HIS A 88 -4.21 2.90 -2.03
CA HIS A 88 -2.85 2.49 -2.35
C HIS A 88 -1.81 3.00 -1.34
N GLU A 89 -1.93 4.24 -0.90
CA GLU A 89 -0.89 4.98 -0.18
C GLU A 89 -1.31 5.43 1.21
N GLY A 90 -2.61 5.39 1.53
CA GLY A 90 -3.13 5.91 2.79
C GLY A 90 -2.73 5.09 4.00
N PHE A 91 -2.44 5.78 5.11
CA PHE A 91 -2.22 5.22 6.43
C PHE A 91 -3.30 5.70 7.40
N SER A 92 -4.07 4.78 7.95
CA SER A 92 -5.12 5.07 8.93
C SER A 92 -4.51 5.45 10.27
N LEU A 93 -4.88 6.61 10.81
CA LEU A 93 -4.48 7.04 12.14
C LEU A 93 -5.32 6.39 13.24
N LYS A 94 -6.58 6.03 12.95
CA LYS A 94 -7.46 5.33 13.90
C LYS A 94 -7.03 3.89 14.12
N PHE A 95 -6.81 3.15 13.04
CA PHE A 95 -6.47 1.72 13.08
C PHE A 95 -4.97 1.47 13.12
N ASN A 96 -4.15 2.50 12.89
CA ASN A 96 -2.68 2.44 12.90
C ASN A 96 -2.11 1.40 11.92
N VAL A 97 -2.77 1.26 10.77
CA VAL A 97 -2.40 0.35 9.68
C VAL A 97 -2.65 1.01 8.32
N PRO A 98 -2.06 0.52 7.22
CA PRO A 98 -2.38 0.99 5.87
C PRO A 98 -3.88 0.83 5.55
N MET A 99 -4.46 1.79 4.83
CA MET A 99 -5.89 1.82 4.49
C MET A 99 -6.35 0.60 3.70
N ARG A 100 -5.50 0.05 2.84
CA ARG A 100 -5.76 -1.24 2.18
C ARG A 100 -6.11 -2.35 3.18
N GLN A 101 -5.42 -2.42 4.33
CA GLN A 101 -5.70 -3.44 5.34
C GLN A 101 -7.04 -3.17 6.05
N VAL A 102 -7.33 -1.90 6.35
CA VAL A 102 -8.64 -1.50 6.91
C VAL A 102 -9.78 -1.91 5.99
N LEU A 103 -9.58 -1.78 4.68
CA LEU A 103 -10.57 -2.10 3.65
C LEU A 103 -10.57 -3.58 3.23
N GLY A 104 -9.77 -4.43 3.87
CA GLY A 104 -9.72 -5.85 3.54
C GLY A 104 -9.04 -6.15 2.19
N PHE A 105 -8.05 -5.36 1.79
CA PHE A 105 -7.21 -5.59 0.61
C PHE A 105 -5.76 -5.89 0.98
N GLU A 106 -5.16 -6.80 0.21
CA GLU A 106 -3.73 -7.07 0.21
C GLU A 106 -3.09 -6.56 -1.07
N SER A 107 -2.01 -5.81 -0.92
CA SER A 107 -1.19 -5.39 -2.06
C SER A 107 -0.10 -6.42 -2.31
N HIS A 108 0.06 -6.75 -3.58
CA HIS A 108 1.06 -7.65 -4.12
C HIS A 108 1.87 -6.94 -5.20
N THR A 109 3.04 -7.49 -5.51
CA THR A 109 3.82 -7.22 -6.69
C THR A 109 3.62 -8.38 -7.65
N LEU A 110 3.12 -8.10 -8.84
CA LEU A 110 3.07 -9.05 -9.94
C LEU A 110 4.41 -8.98 -10.67
N PHE A 111 5.10 -10.10 -10.74
CA PHE A 111 6.25 -10.27 -11.61
C PHE A 111 5.86 -11.09 -12.82
N THR A 112 6.17 -10.58 -14.01
CA THR A 112 6.13 -11.34 -15.26
C THR A 112 7.56 -11.51 -15.76
N PHE A 113 7.96 -12.73 -16.11
CA PHE A 113 9.34 -13.04 -16.45
C PHE A 113 9.46 -13.98 -17.64
N SER A 114 10.60 -13.88 -18.34
CA SER A 114 10.94 -14.74 -19.48
C SER A 114 12.18 -15.58 -19.19
N LEU A 115 12.11 -16.85 -19.61
CA LEU A 115 13.23 -17.79 -19.52
C LEU A 115 13.95 -17.99 -20.87
N ASN A 116 13.68 -17.14 -21.87
CA ASN A 116 14.20 -17.33 -23.23
C ASN A 116 15.74 -17.27 -23.30
N GLY A 117 16.39 -16.58 -22.36
CA GLY A 117 17.85 -16.51 -22.27
C GLY A 117 18.51 -17.70 -21.56
N LEU A 118 17.74 -18.66 -21.06
CA LEU A 118 18.25 -19.82 -20.32
C LEU A 118 18.24 -21.08 -21.19
N THR A 119 19.28 -21.90 -21.07
CA THR A 119 19.32 -23.26 -21.63
C THR A 119 18.28 -24.16 -20.95
N GLN A 120 17.97 -25.31 -21.55
CA GLN A 120 16.99 -26.24 -20.98
C GLN A 120 17.35 -26.70 -19.56
N ASN A 121 18.63 -26.95 -19.29
CA ASN A 121 19.10 -27.33 -17.96
C ASN A 121 18.96 -26.17 -16.95
N GLU A 122 19.29 -24.95 -17.36
CA GLU A 122 19.11 -23.76 -16.52
C GLU A 122 17.64 -23.47 -16.22
N LYS A 123 16.74 -23.65 -17.20
CA LYS A 123 15.29 -23.52 -17.00
C LYS A 123 14.79 -24.46 -15.91
N VAL A 124 15.23 -25.71 -15.92
CA VAL A 124 14.86 -26.70 -14.89
C VAL A 124 15.37 -26.27 -13.52
N LYS A 125 16.64 -25.85 -13.42
CA LYS A 125 17.21 -25.39 -12.15
C LYS A 125 16.53 -24.11 -11.64
N PHE A 126 16.20 -23.17 -12.53
CA PHE A 126 15.45 -21.95 -12.21
C PHE A 126 14.10 -22.30 -11.59
N GLN A 127 13.36 -23.22 -12.21
CA GLN A 127 12.05 -23.66 -11.73
C GLN A 127 12.16 -24.27 -10.32
N TYR A 128 13.15 -25.12 -10.08
CA TYR A 128 13.38 -25.69 -8.75
C TYR A 128 13.79 -24.64 -7.71
N ALA A 129 14.61 -23.65 -8.07
CA ALA A 129 15.00 -22.60 -7.15
C ALA A 129 13.83 -21.66 -6.83
N LEU A 130 12.98 -21.35 -7.81
CA LEU A 130 11.84 -20.46 -7.64
C LEU A 130 10.70 -21.12 -6.85
N TYR A 131 10.28 -22.32 -7.27
CA TYR A 131 9.09 -22.99 -6.72
C TYR A 131 9.41 -24.02 -5.65
N GLY A 132 10.66 -24.43 -5.54
CA GLY A 132 11.09 -25.50 -4.67
C GLY A 132 11.08 -26.86 -5.35
N ARG A 133 11.47 -27.88 -4.60
CA ARG A 133 11.45 -29.28 -5.05
C ARG A 133 11.20 -30.19 -3.85
N ASN A 134 10.34 -31.19 -4.05
CA ASN A 134 9.92 -32.13 -3.01
C ASN A 134 9.34 -31.38 -1.80
N SER A 135 9.88 -31.61 -0.60
CA SER A 135 9.47 -30.96 0.65
C SER A 135 10.18 -29.63 0.93
N GLN A 136 11.08 -29.17 0.04
CA GLN A 136 11.75 -27.88 0.20
C GLN A 136 10.99 -26.80 -0.56
N ASN A 137 10.72 -25.71 0.13
CA ASN A 137 10.20 -24.50 -0.48
C ASN A 137 11.25 -23.88 -1.43
N GLY A 138 10.76 -23.15 -2.42
CA GLY A 138 11.59 -22.24 -3.20
C GLY A 138 11.37 -20.79 -2.77
N VAL A 139 12.18 -19.90 -3.36
CA VAL A 139 12.19 -18.47 -3.03
C VAL A 139 10.80 -17.83 -3.09
N LEU A 140 9.93 -18.29 -4.01
CA LEU A 140 8.57 -17.77 -4.10
C LEU A 140 7.76 -18.01 -2.83
N LYS A 141 7.77 -19.24 -2.33
CA LYS A 141 6.94 -19.64 -1.18
C LYS A 141 7.52 -19.12 0.13
N ASP A 142 8.83 -19.06 0.25
CA ASP A 142 9.51 -18.48 1.42
C ASP A 142 9.20 -16.99 1.60
N ASN A 143 8.88 -16.30 0.49
CA ASN A 143 8.44 -14.90 0.49
C ASN A 143 6.91 -14.72 0.55
N GLY A 144 6.15 -15.79 0.83
CA GLY A 144 4.68 -15.74 0.89
C GLY A 144 4.01 -15.48 -0.46
N GLY A 145 4.74 -15.69 -1.56
CA GLY A 145 4.22 -15.52 -2.89
C GLY A 145 3.53 -16.76 -3.45
N ARG A 146 2.85 -16.59 -4.57
CA ARG A 146 2.13 -17.64 -5.29
C ARG A 146 2.24 -17.47 -6.80
N GLN A 147 2.18 -18.60 -7.51
CA GLN A 147 2.08 -18.56 -8.96
C GLN A 147 0.66 -18.17 -9.38
N VAL A 148 0.55 -17.31 -10.40
CA VAL A 148 -0.73 -16.95 -11.01
C VAL A 148 -0.87 -17.46 -12.44
N ALA A 149 0.24 -17.58 -13.17
CA ALA A 149 0.30 -18.22 -14.48
C ALA A 149 1.74 -18.70 -14.77
N PRO A 150 1.97 -19.50 -15.83
CA PRO A 150 3.32 -19.74 -16.32
C PRO A 150 4.03 -18.40 -16.63
N GLY A 151 5.21 -18.19 -16.03
CA GLY A 151 5.95 -16.92 -16.18
C GLY A 151 5.38 -15.75 -15.41
N ALA A 152 4.40 -15.96 -14.51
CA ALA A 152 3.81 -14.89 -13.71
C ALA A 152 3.57 -15.30 -12.25
N ILE A 153 4.07 -14.50 -11.31
CA ILE A 153 4.00 -14.75 -9.86
C ILE A 153 3.56 -13.49 -9.12
N LEU A 154 2.84 -13.66 -8.00
CA LEU A 154 2.50 -12.60 -7.07
C LEU A 154 3.29 -12.77 -5.78
N VAL A 155 3.78 -11.67 -5.22
CA VAL A 155 4.46 -11.63 -3.93
C VAL A 155 3.91 -10.45 -3.10
N PRO A 156 3.68 -10.59 -1.79
CA PRO A 156 3.24 -9.46 -0.96
C PRO A 156 4.16 -8.23 -1.08
N VAL A 157 3.58 -7.03 -1.08
CA VAL A 157 4.37 -5.79 -1.07
C VAL A 157 5.27 -5.73 0.17
N GLY A 158 6.53 -5.38 -0.02
CA GLY A 158 7.57 -5.38 1.01
C GLY A 158 8.41 -6.66 1.04
N ARG A 159 8.04 -7.69 0.27
CA ARG A 159 8.80 -8.95 0.11
C ARG A 159 9.40 -9.11 -1.30
N GLU A 160 9.22 -8.12 -2.18
CA GLU A 160 9.74 -8.17 -3.55
C GLU A 160 11.28 -8.25 -3.67
N GLY A 161 12.03 -7.74 -2.69
CA GLY A 161 13.49 -7.59 -2.80
C GLY A 161 14.22 -8.90 -3.09
N GLU A 162 13.86 -9.98 -2.40
CA GLU A 162 14.47 -11.30 -2.61
C GLU A 162 14.18 -11.85 -4.02
N LEU A 163 13.01 -11.57 -4.58
CA LEU A 163 12.67 -11.99 -5.94
C LEU A 163 13.41 -11.16 -6.99
N GLU A 164 13.58 -9.85 -6.76
CA GLU A 164 14.38 -9.02 -7.66
C GLU A 164 15.83 -9.51 -7.71
N ASP A 165 16.42 -9.82 -6.57
CA ASP A 165 17.78 -10.35 -6.50
C ASP A 165 17.88 -11.75 -7.09
N PHE A 166 16.85 -12.59 -6.89
CA PHE A 166 16.73 -13.87 -7.57
C PHE A 166 16.77 -13.69 -9.10
N PHE A 167 15.92 -12.85 -9.68
CA PHE A 167 15.89 -12.65 -11.14
C PHE A 167 17.21 -12.07 -11.67
N LYS A 168 17.87 -11.15 -10.93
CA LYS A 168 19.19 -10.63 -11.28
C LYS A 168 20.25 -11.74 -11.31
N ASN A 169 20.30 -12.58 -10.28
CA ASN A 169 21.26 -13.69 -10.18
C ASN A 169 21.08 -14.70 -11.32
N TRP A 170 19.83 -14.93 -11.75
CA TRP A 170 19.51 -15.78 -12.88
C TRP A 170 19.63 -15.09 -14.25
N ARG A 171 19.94 -13.79 -14.28
CA ARG A 171 20.04 -12.97 -15.52
C ARG A 171 18.78 -13.05 -16.37
N THR A 172 17.62 -13.19 -15.73
CA THR A 172 16.32 -13.28 -16.39
C THR A 172 15.66 -11.91 -16.47
N VAL A 173 15.11 -11.58 -17.64
CA VAL A 173 14.32 -10.36 -17.82
C VAL A 173 12.97 -10.53 -17.13
N TYR A 174 12.57 -9.52 -16.37
CA TYR A 174 11.27 -9.45 -15.73
C TYR A 174 10.69 -8.03 -15.82
N ALA A 175 9.37 -7.94 -15.77
CA ALA A 175 8.64 -6.71 -15.48
C ALA A 175 7.93 -6.86 -14.13
N LYS A 176 7.69 -5.73 -13.46
CA LYS A 176 6.98 -5.69 -12.17
C LYS A 176 5.87 -4.66 -12.20
N GLU A 177 4.73 -5.04 -11.66
CA GLU A 177 3.55 -4.19 -11.53
C GLU A 177 2.96 -4.32 -10.12
N ARG A 178 2.32 -3.27 -9.61
CA ARG A 178 1.58 -3.36 -8.34
C ARG A 178 0.20 -3.92 -8.61
N TRP A 179 -0.19 -4.94 -7.85
CA TRP A 179 -1.46 -5.62 -7.96
C TRP A 179 -2.19 -5.60 -6.61
N MET A 180 -3.52 -5.55 -6.60
CA MET A 180 -4.31 -5.64 -5.38
C MET A 180 -5.29 -6.81 -5.46
N THR A 181 -5.47 -7.49 -4.32
CA THR A 181 -6.44 -8.57 -4.18
C THR A 181 -7.27 -8.33 -2.93
N GLY A 182 -8.56 -8.70 -2.96
CA GLY A 182 -9.37 -8.77 -1.74
C GLY A 182 -8.84 -9.86 -0.81
N ILE A 183 -8.86 -9.60 0.49
CA ILE A 183 -8.67 -10.60 1.55
C ILE A 183 -9.89 -11.53 1.49
N LYS A 184 -9.64 -12.83 1.38
CA LYS A 184 -10.67 -13.87 1.43
C LYS A 184 -11.04 -14.21 2.86
#